data_AF-A0A7M4ALS7-F1
#
_entry.id   AF-A0A7M4ALS7-F1
#
_cell.length_a   1.000
_cell.length_b   1.000
_cell.length_c   1.000
_cell.angle_alpha   90.00
_cell.angle_beta   90.00
_cell.angle_gamma   90.00
#
_symmetry.space_group_name_H-M   'P 1'
#
loop_
_entity.id
_entity.type
_entity.pdbx_description
1 polymer ?
#
loop_
_entity_poly.entity_id
_entity_poly.type
_entity_poly.pdbx_seq_one_letter_code
_entity_poly.pdbx_strand_id
1 'polypeptide(L)'
;MVPTNAHPHSILRCVPVVLEVHVLGTGSARPTPDRAVSGSLIKGPDGIAVIDAGEGFQTRYAHQRRRLKQFAVGTTLKPSMVDVLAFTHGHLDHTWGALPWLQSMSLENRQKPLLVLGPTSPEAMDALLEGDPLPEAVPSADLARQWLAWFALG
;
A
#
# COMPACT_ATOMS: atom_id res chain seq x y z
N MET A 1 -19.08 26.71 -54.65
CA MET A 1 -18.85 27.17 -53.27
C MET A 1 -19.78 26.41 -52.33
N VAL A 2 -19.33 25.25 -51.84
CA VAL A 2 -19.71 24.63 -50.56
C VAL A 2 -18.45 23.85 -50.16
N PRO A 3 -17.74 24.19 -49.08
CA PRO A 3 -16.62 23.39 -48.62
C PRO A 3 -17.14 22.23 -47.77
N THR A 4 -16.88 21.00 -48.20
CA THR A 4 -17.10 19.78 -47.43
C THR A 4 -15.93 19.56 -46.48
N ASN A 5 -16.01 20.13 -45.27
CA ASN A 5 -15.16 19.75 -44.14
C ASN A 5 -15.96 18.86 -43.19
N ALA A 6 -15.98 17.55 -43.47
CA ALA A 6 -16.37 16.57 -42.48
C ALA A 6 -15.16 16.36 -41.54
N HIS A 7 -15.23 16.93 -40.34
CA HIS A 7 -14.31 16.56 -39.27
C HIS A 7 -14.56 15.09 -38.88
N PRO A 8 -13.52 14.25 -38.79
CA PRO A 8 -13.70 12.92 -38.22
C PRO A 8 -14.02 13.10 -36.74
N HIS A 9 -15.25 12.76 -36.35
CA HIS A 9 -15.62 12.60 -34.95
C HIS A 9 -14.66 11.59 -34.33
N SER A 10 -13.74 12.06 -33.49
CA SER A 10 -12.94 11.20 -32.64
C SER A 10 -13.91 10.47 -31.71
N ILE A 11 -14.11 9.18 -31.97
CA ILE A 11 -14.78 8.29 -31.03
C ILE A 11 -13.92 8.33 -29.76
N LEU A 12 -14.42 8.98 -28.72
CA LEU A 12 -13.91 8.84 -27.36
C LEU A 12 -14.00 7.35 -27.02
N ARG A 13 -12.91 6.61 -27.20
CA ARG A 13 -12.76 5.28 -26.63
C ARG A 13 -12.79 5.46 -25.11
N CYS A 14 -13.91 5.18 -24.48
CA CYS A 14 -13.95 4.85 -23.07
C CYS A 14 -13.10 3.58 -22.91
N VAL A 15 -11.82 3.73 -22.60
CA VAL A 15 -11.00 2.62 -22.14
C VAL A 15 -11.60 2.22 -20.78
N PRO A 16 -12.09 0.97 -20.61
CA PRO A 16 -12.66 0.57 -19.34
C PRO A 16 -11.59 0.74 -18.25
N VAL A 17 -11.94 1.48 -17.20
CA VAL A 17 -11.11 1.59 -16.00
C VAL A 17 -11.18 0.23 -15.31
N VAL A 18 -10.10 -0.53 -15.41
CA VAL A 18 -9.99 -1.82 -14.73
C VAL A 18 -9.46 -1.59 -13.33
N LEU A 19 -10.24 -2.00 -12.33
CA LEU A 19 -9.83 -2.08 -10.94
C LEU A 19 -9.59 -3.56 -10.59
N GLU A 20 -8.39 -3.89 -10.13
CA GLU A 20 -8.03 -5.25 -9.68
C GLU A 20 -7.82 -5.27 -8.17
N VAL A 21 -8.45 -6.22 -7.48
CA VAL A 21 -8.25 -6.44 -6.05
C VAL A 21 -7.42 -7.72 -5.85
N HIS A 22 -6.31 -7.59 -5.14
CA HIS A 22 -5.45 -8.72 -4.76
C HIS A 22 -5.48 -8.87 -3.24
N VAL A 23 -6.24 -9.85 -2.77
CA VAL A 23 -6.29 -10.21 -1.35
C VAL A 23 -5.10 -11.11 -1.04
N LEU A 24 -4.12 -10.60 -0.28
CA LEU A 24 -2.93 -11.37 0.10
C LEU A 24 -3.03 -11.97 1.49
N GLY A 25 -3.97 -11.53 2.31
CA GLY A 25 -4.16 -12.00 3.67
C GLY A 25 -5.58 -11.81 4.17
N THR A 26 -6.06 -12.77 4.96
CA THR A 26 -7.44 -12.82 5.49
C THR A 26 -7.51 -13.38 6.91
N GLY A 27 -6.36 -13.67 7.53
CA GLY A 27 -6.26 -14.09 8.91
C GLY A 27 -6.37 -12.91 9.85
N SER A 28 -6.81 -13.17 11.08
CA SER A 28 -6.94 -12.18 12.15
C SER A 28 -5.96 -12.51 13.28
N ALA A 29 -5.34 -11.48 13.86
CA ALA A 29 -4.41 -11.48 14.99
C ALA A 29 -3.07 -12.22 14.76
N ARG A 30 -3.09 -13.37 14.11
CA ARG A 30 -1.91 -14.19 13.82
C ARG A 30 -2.11 -15.01 12.53
N PRO A 31 -1.02 -15.37 11.84
CA PRO A 31 -1.10 -16.26 10.70
C PRO A 31 -1.48 -17.67 11.15
N THR A 32 -2.16 -18.39 10.29
CA THR A 32 -2.44 -19.81 10.39
C THR A 32 -1.78 -20.54 9.21
N PRO A 33 -1.75 -21.89 9.20
CA PRO A 33 -1.25 -22.63 8.04
C PRO A 33 -1.90 -22.23 6.71
N ASP A 34 -3.19 -21.87 6.76
CA ASP A 34 -3.99 -21.59 5.55
C ASP A 34 -4.21 -20.10 5.29
N ARG A 35 -4.03 -19.24 6.29
CA ARG A 35 -4.36 -17.81 6.20
C ARG A 35 -3.28 -16.95 6.82
N ALA A 36 -2.66 -16.11 5.98
CA ALA A 36 -1.83 -15.03 6.47
C ALA A 36 -2.68 -13.84 6.95
N VAL A 37 -2.12 -13.04 7.87
CA VAL A 37 -2.74 -11.80 8.39
C VAL A 37 -2.94 -10.71 7.34
N SER A 38 -3.68 -9.66 7.69
CA SER A 38 -4.18 -8.63 6.77
C SER A 38 -3.13 -8.08 5.80
N GLY A 39 -3.59 -7.78 4.60
CA GLY A 39 -2.81 -7.14 3.56
C GLY A 39 -3.40 -7.39 2.20
N SER A 40 -3.75 -6.32 1.50
CA SER A 40 -4.38 -6.37 0.18
C SER A 40 -3.88 -5.24 -0.71
N LEU A 41 -4.03 -5.41 -2.02
CA LEU A 41 -3.72 -4.37 -3.01
C LEU A 41 -4.94 -4.07 -3.87
N ILE A 42 -5.13 -2.79 -4.15
CA ILE A 42 -6.07 -2.30 -5.14
C ILE A 42 -5.23 -1.67 -6.25
N LYS A 43 -5.26 -2.28 -7.43
CA LYS A 43 -4.56 -1.78 -8.62
C LYS A 43 -5.57 -1.11 -9.54
N GLY A 44 -5.33 0.17 -9.82
CA GLY A 44 -6.04 0.95 -10.83
C GLY A 44 -5.18 1.22 -12.06
N PRO A 45 -5.65 2.06 -12.99
CA PRO A 45 -4.89 2.45 -14.18
C PRO A 45 -3.61 3.25 -13.83
N ASP A 46 -3.68 4.10 -12.81
CA ASP A 46 -2.62 5.07 -12.51
C ASP A 46 -1.67 4.63 -11.40
N GLY A 47 -2.01 3.57 -10.66
CA GLY A 47 -1.30 3.25 -9.43
C GLY A 47 -1.84 2.05 -8.67
N ILE A 48 -1.18 1.77 -7.56
CA ILE A 48 -1.52 0.71 -6.61
C ILE A 48 -1.63 1.32 -5.22
N ALA A 49 -2.77 1.09 -4.58
CA ALA A 49 -2.98 1.32 -3.16
C ALA A 49 -2.82 -0.01 -2.40
N VAL A 50 -2.05 -0.01 -1.33
CA VAL A 50 -1.94 -1.14 -0.39
C VAL A 50 -2.79 -0.82 0.82
N ILE A 51 -3.65 -1.76 1.21
CA ILE A 51 -4.49 -1.70 2.41
C ILE A 51 -3.97 -2.74 3.38
N ASP A 52 -3.39 -2.26 4.47
CA ASP A 52 -2.62 -3.02 5.46
C ASP A 52 -1.42 -3.78 4.86
N ALA A 53 -0.44 -4.02 5.72
CA ALA A 53 0.72 -4.85 5.43
C ALA A 53 1.12 -5.60 6.71
N GLY A 54 0.33 -6.60 7.10
CA GLY A 54 0.66 -7.48 8.21
C GLY A 54 1.89 -8.34 7.95
N GLU A 55 2.43 -8.99 8.98
CA GLU A 55 3.68 -9.73 8.90
C GLU A 55 3.78 -10.67 7.69
N GLY A 56 4.95 -10.74 7.06
CA GLY A 56 5.20 -11.55 5.86
C GLY A 56 4.61 -10.99 4.55
N PHE A 57 4.07 -9.76 4.54
CA PHE A 57 3.46 -9.13 3.35
C PHE A 57 4.37 -9.17 2.12
N GLN A 58 5.66 -8.83 2.26
CA GLN A 58 6.64 -8.84 1.17
C GLN A 58 6.71 -10.18 0.40
N THR A 59 6.62 -11.30 1.12
CA THR A 59 6.69 -12.65 0.53
C THR A 59 5.43 -12.94 -0.28
N ARG A 60 4.26 -12.59 0.27
CA ARG A 60 2.97 -12.78 -0.42
C ARG A 60 2.86 -11.89 -1.65
N TYR A 61 3.34 -10.65 -1.55
CA TYR A 61 3.44 -9.72 -2.65
C TYR A 61 4.34 -10.26 -3.77
N ALA A 62 5.54 -10.75 -3.44
CA ALA A 62 6.45 -11.37 -4.39
C ALA A 62 5.85 -12.62 -5.05
N HIS A 63 5.16 -13.46 -4.29
CA HIS A 63 4.45 -14.64 -4.81
C HIS A 63 3.34 -14.24 -5.79
N GLN A 64 2.50 -13.27 -5.43
CA GLN A 64 1.44 -12.78 -6.32
C GLN A 64 2.01 -12.15 -7.59
N ARG A 65 3.10 -11.37 -7.50
CA ARG A 65 3.83 -10.86 -8.68
C ARG A 65 4.27 -11.98 -9.60
N ARG A 66 4.88 -13.04 -9.05
CA ARG A 66 5.33 -14.21 -9.81
C ARG A 66 4.16 -14.92 -10.49
N ARG A 67 3.05 -15.12 -9.76
CA ARG A 67 1.83 -15.72 -10.29
C ARG A 67 1.26 -14.91 -11.45
N LEU A 68 1.16 -13.59 -11.34
CA LEU A 68 0.68 -12.74 -12.44
C LEU A 68 1.58 -12.83 -13.67
N LYS A 69 2.91 -12.81 -13.49
CA LYS A 69 3.85 -13.00 -14.60
C LYS A 69 3.66 -14.35 -15.32
N GLN A 70 3.26 -15.39 -14.61
CA GLN A 70 3.07 -16.74 -15.15
C GLN A 70 1.70 -16.91 -15.83
N PHE A 71 0.63 -16.35 -15.25
CA PHE A 71 -0.75 -16.69 -15.62
C PHE A 71 -1.57 -15.52 -16.17
N ALA A 72 -1.05 -14.28 -16.16
CA ALA A 72 -1.78 -13.09 -16.58
C ALA A 72 -0.86 -12.14 -17.40
N VAL A 73 -0.78 -12.41 -18.70
CA VAL A 73 0.07 -11.67 -19.64
C VAL A 73 -0.31 -10.18 -19.64
N GLY A 74 0.70 -9.31 -19.53
CA GLY A 74 0.51 -7.86 -19.59
C GLY A 74 0.12 -7.20 -18.26
N THR A 75 -0.19 -7.97 -17.20
CA THR A 75 -0.43 -7.43 -15.85
C THR A 75 0.64 -7.90 -14.86
N THR A 76 1.08 -6.99 -14.01
CA THR A 76 1.94 -7.31 -12.87
C THR A 76 1.74 -6.25 -11.78
N LEU A 77 2.21 -6.54 -10.57
CA LEU A 77 2.33 -5.55 -9.50
C LEU A 77 3.77 -5.04 -9.54
N LYS A 78 4.00 -3.76 -9.83
CA LYS A 78 5.34 -3.18 -9.80
C LYS A 78 5.45 -2.32 -8.54
N PRO A 79 6.51 -2.46 -7.72
CA PRO A 79 6.74 -1.55 -6.60
C PRO A 79 6.78 -0.07 -7.01
N SER A 80 7.30 0.22 -8.20
CA SER A 80 7.30 1.58 -8.76
C SER A 80 5.92 2.18 -9.01
N MET A 81 4.86 1.36 -9.02
CA MET A 81 3.46 1.77 -9.16
C MET A 81 2.73 1.84 -7.82
N VAL A 82 3.38 1.48 -6.71
CA VAL A 82 2.79 1.62 -5.37
C VAL A 82 2.87 3.07 -4.97
N ASP A 83 1.71 3.67 -4.75
CA ASP A 83 1.56 5.10 -4.49
C ASP A 83 1.10 5.39 -3.07
N VAL A 84 0.30 4.48 -2.53
CA VAL A 84 -0.31 4.62 -1.21
C VAL A 84 -0.12 3.34 -0.41
N LEU A 85 0.29 3.48 0.84
CA LEU A 85 0.22 2.46 1.88
C LEU A 85 -0.73 2.98 2.98
N ALA A 86 -1.91 2.38 3.08
CA ALA A 86 -2.94 2.78 4.03
C ALA A 86 -3.14 1.71 5.09
N PHE A 87 -3.09 2.10 6.36
CA PHE A 87 -3.39 1.24 7.50
C PHE A 87 -4.78 1.53 8.03
N THR A 88 -5.55 0.47 8.27
CA THR A 88 -6.89 0.57 8.85
C THR A 88 -6.84 0.93 10.33
N HIS A 89 -5.90 0.33 11.07
CA HIS A 89 -5.63 0.58 12.48
C HIS A 89 -4.25 0.02 12.85
N GLY A 90 -3.85 0.24 14.10
CA GLY A 90 -2.48 -0.02 14.54
C GLY A 90 -2.19 -1.40 15.12
N HIS A 91 -3.03 -2.42 14.94
CA HIS A 91 -2.64 -3.76 15.37
C HIS A 91 -1.56 -4.34 14.46
N LEU A 92 -0.64 -5.12 15.04
CA LEU A 92 0.57 -5.60 14.35
C LEU A 92 0.27 -6.57 13.20
N ASP A 93 -0.86 -7.29 13.26
CA ASP A 93 -1.34 -8.13 12.17
C ASP A 93 -1.81 -7.32 10.95
N HIS A 94 -1.86 -5.99 11.04
CA HIS A 94 -2.13 -5.06 9.95
C HIS A 94 -0.90 -4.22 9.53
N THR A 95 0.11 -4.06 10.40
CA THR A 95 1.17 -3.05 10.18
C THR A 95 2.58 -3.64 10.08
N TRP A 96 2.84 -4.79 10.72
CA TRP A 96 4.21 -5.24 11.02
C TRP A 96 5.04 -5.64 9.78
N GLY A 97 4.39 -6.01 8.69
CA GLY A 97 5.03 -6.33 7.42
C GLY A 97 5.45 -5.10 6.60
N ALA A 98 5.06 -3.89 6.99
CA ALA A 98 5.36 -2.67 6.26
C ALA A 98 6.87 -2.37 6.21
N LEU A 99 7.54 -2.36 7.37
CA LEU A 99 8.97 -2.03 7.46
C LEU A 99 9.87 -2.88 6.57
N PRO A 100 9.86 -4.24 6.66
CA PRO A 100 10.72 -5.05 5.79
C PRO A 100 10.33 -4.95 4.31
N TRP A 101 9.07 -4.61 4.01
CA TRP A 101 8.63 -4.39 2.64
C TRP A 101 9.10 -3.03 2.09
N LEU A 102 9.07 -1.96 2.89
CA LEU A 102 9.66 -0.66 2.55
C LEU A 102 11.15 -0.81 2.24
N GLN A 103 11.87 -1.60 3.05
CA GLN A 103 13.27 -1.93 2.79
C GLN A 103 13.45 -2.68 1.47
N SER A 104 12.58 -3.66 1.17
CA SER A 104 12.60 -4.35 -0.12
C SER A 104 12.35 -3.41 -1.30
N MET A 105 11.44 -2.43 -1.16
CA MET A 105 11.20 -1.42 -2.20
C MET A 105 12.40 -0.50 -2.39
N SER A 106 13.11 -0.15 -1.31
CA SER A 106 14.36 0.61 -1.36
C SER A 106 15.45 -0.17 -2.11
N LEU A 107 15.61 -1.47 -1.82
CA LEU A 107 16.53 -2.37 -2.52
C LEU A 107 16.17 -2.56 -4.00
N GLU A 108 14.89 -2.46 -4.37
CA GLU A 108 14.44 -2.39 -5.78
C GLU A 108 14.64 -0.98 -6.40
N ASN A 109 15.37 -0.09 -5.72
CA ASN A 109 15.70 1.27 -6.14
C ASN A 109 14.46 2.14 -6.48
N ARG A 110 13.36 1.96 -5.73
CA ARG A 110 12.14 2.75 -5.91
C ARG A 110 12.36 4.19 -5.44
N GLN A 111 12.25 5.16 -6.35
CA GLN A 111 12.47 6.59 -6.06
C GLN A 111 11.19 7.44 -5.92
N LYS A 112 10.03 6.91 -6.32
CA LYS A 112 8.75 7.65 -6.27
C LYS A 112 8.39 7.99 -4.80
N PRO A 113 7.82 9.15 -4.46
CA PRO A 113 7.26 9.34 -3.12
C PRO A 113 6.21 8.28 -2.79
N LEU A 114 6.11 7.86 -1.53
CA LEU A 114 5.07 6.95 -1.05
C LEU A 114 4.20 7.70 -0.04
N LEU A 115 2.90 7.80 -0.32
CA LEU A 115 1.95 8.33 0.66
C LEU A 115 1.64 7.24 1.68
N VAL A 116 1.90 7.52 2.96
CA VAL A 116 1.53 6.64 4.06
C VAL A 116 0.32 7.25 4.77
N LEU A 117 -0.74 6.47 4.89
CA LEU A 117 -1.97 6.86 5.57
C LEU A 117 -2.22 5.92 6.74
N GLY A 118 -2.67 6.44 7.85
CA GLY A 118 -3.13 5.63 8.97
C GLY A 118 -3.67 6.47 10.11
N PRO A 119 -4.46 5.86 11.01
CA PRO A 119 -5.02 6.57 12.15
C PRO A 119 -3.92 6.89 13.17
N THR A 120 -4.01 8.08 13.73
CA THR A 120 -3.26 8.52 14.91
C THR A 120 -4.13 9.52 15.68
N SER A 121 -3.77 9.84 16.91
CA SER A 121 -4.50 10.80 17.73
C SER A 121 -4.00 12.24 17.50
N PRO A 122 -4.83 13.27 17.72
CA PRO A 122 -4.38 14.67 17.67
C PRO A 122 -3.21 14.92 18.62
N GLU A 123 -3.24 14.36 19.83
CA GLU A 123 -2.17 14.51 20.83
C GLU A 123 -0.85 13.89 20.36
N ALA A 124 -0.92 12.79 19.61
CA ALA A 124 0.26 12.20 18.99
C ALA A 124 0.81 13.10 17.88
N MET A 125 -0.07 13.69 17.06
CA MET A 125 0.32 14.62 16.00
C MET A 125 0.97 15.89 16.56
N ASP A 126 0.36 16.50 17.58
CA ASP A 126 0.88 17.71 18.22
C ASP A 126 2.28 17.46 18.80
N ALA A 127 2.46 16.37 19.55
CA ALA A 127 3.78 16.00 20.08
C ALA A 127 4.82 15.76 18.98
N LEU A 128 4.46 15.11 17.88
CA LEU A 128 5.36 14.91 16.73
C LEU A 128 5.77 16.23 16.07
N LEU A 129 4.86 17.19 15.96
CA LEU A 129 5.13 18.51 15.37
C LEU A 129 5.99 19.39 16.28
N GLU A 130 5.85 19.24 17.60
CA GLU A 130 6.63 19.96 18.61
C GLU A 130 7.99 19.31 18.89
N GLY A 131 8.19 18.06 18.48
CA GLY A 131 9.41 17.28 18.73
C GLY A 131 9.47 16.67 20.13
N ASP A 132 8.32 16.53 20.77
CA ASP A 132 8.17 16.04 22.14
C ASP A 132 7.96 14.51 22.20
N PRO A 133 8.23 13.89 23.35
CA PRO A 133 7.85 12.50 23.59
C PRO A 133 6.33 12.31 23.47
N LEU A 134 5.92 11.20 22.86
CA LEU A 134 4.48 10.88 22.75
C LEU A 134 3.83 10.74 24.14
N PRO A 135 2.68 11.41 24.40
CA PRO A 135 1.98 11.33 25.68
C PRO A 135 1.62 9.89 26.06
N GLU A 136 1.56 9.58 27.36
CA GLU A 136 1.18 8.24 27.84
C GLU A 136 -0.22 7.82 27.36
N ALA A 137 -1.14 8.77 27.24
CA ALA A 137 -2.51 8.57 26.80
C ALA A 137 -2.67 8.11 25.33
N VAL A 138 -1.66 8.32 24.48
CA VAL A 138 -1.65 7.75 23.13
C VAL A 138 -1.73 6.21 23.28
N PRO A 139 -2.43 5.46 22.42
CA PRO A 139 -2.48 4.00 22.52
C PRO A 139 -1.13 3.33 22.21
N SER A 140 -0.80 2.20 22.83
CA SER A 140 0.45 1.46 22.54
C SER A 140 0.52 1.00 21.09
N ALA A 141 -0.63 0.66 20.53
CA ALA A 141 -0.82 0.31 19.14
C ALA A 141 -0.86 1.52 18.20
N ASP A 142 -0.76 2.77 18.66
CA ASP A 142 -0.79 3.92 17.75
C ASP A 142 0.34 3.84 16.70
N LEU A 143 0.03 4.20 15.46
CA LEU A 143 1.01 4.17 14.38
C LEU A 143 2.18 5.10 14.65
N ALA A 144 1.97 6.26 15.26
CA ALA A 144 3.06 7.18 15.62
C ALA A 144 4.13 6.47 16.47
N ARG A 145 3.71 5.67 17.47
CA ARG A 145 4.63 4.90 18.31
C ARG A 145 5.36 3.82 17.53
N GLN A 146 4.64 3.07 16.70
CA GLN A 146 5.25 2.02 15.89
C GLN A 146 6.31 2.58 14.95
N TRP A 147 6.00 3.68 14.25
CA TRP A 147 6.92 4.30 13.31
C TRP A 147 8.12 4.93 14.00
N LEU A 148 7.94 5.63 15.13
CA LEU A 148 9.07 6.11 15.94
C LEU A 148 9.97 4.95 16.41
N ALA A 149 9.37 3.87 16.91
CA ALA A 149 10.12 2.68 17.30
C ALA A 149 10.87 2.06 16.12
N TRP A 150 10.27 2.05 14.92
CA TRP A 150 10.94 1.59 13.70
C TRP A 150 12.10 2.49 13.30
N PHE A 151 11.93 3.81 13.29
CA PHE A 151 13.01 4.75 12.98
C PHE A 151 14.18 4.66 13.97
N ALA A 152 13.90 4.30 15.23
CA ALA A 152 14.94 4.10 16.23
C ALA A 152 15.82 2.85 15.98
N LEU A 153 15.41 1.93 15.10
CA LEU A 153 16.19 0.73 14.76
C LEU A 153 17.35 1.01 13.79
N GLY A 154 17.38 2.18 13.12
CA GLY A 154 18.35 2.55 12.09
C GLY A 154 17.90 2.21 10.67
#